data_AF-A0AAQ4E3N4-F1
#
_entry.id   AF-A0AAQ4E3N4-F1
#
_cell.length_a   1.000
_cell.length_b   1.000
_cell.length_c   1.000
_cell.angle_alpha   90.00
_cell.angle_beta   90.00
_cell.angle_gamma   90.00
#
_symmetry.space_group_name_H-M   'P 1'
#
loop_
_entity.id
_entity.type
_entity.pdbx_description
1 polymer ?
#
loop_
_entity_poly.entity_id
_entity_poly.type
_entity_poly.pdbx_seq_one_letter_code
_entity_poly.pdbx_strand_id
1 'polypeptide(L)'
;MLCIHLDDPDCFAAWVSIKEAGLGPTDGPDPKVNLGALVLQALLENWPATYANEEEPENGPVAPTMNGGDRQKPGNMYFSVPEHTPVTFGEVGGRTLLRFLVGDAGRDTEEMLLHETMPSWMLDVVVARNVPRLGKIPFYLLPHSSSGVKPLRRDRLSASDMLQVRKVIEHVYEKIMGGGAGSDTSSQTQDRNGESNCPGSNAEDERSSIAEEKVELLCQDQVLEPSMDLRTVRHFVWKSGADLVLHYRPIK
;
A
#
# COMPACT_ATOMS: atom_id res chain seq x y z
N MET A 1 2.92 31.08 -5.32
CA MET A 1 1.97 30.24 -6.07
C MET A 1 2.48 28.81 -5.94
N LEU A 2 1.69 27.92 -5.36
CA LEU A 2 2.06 26.50 -5.21
C LEU A 2 1.75 25.79 -6.54
N CYS A 3 2.70 25.04 -7.07
CA CYS A 3 2.49 24.18 -8.25
C CYS A 3 2.95 22.77 -7.88
N ILE A 4 2.11 21.78 -8.18
CA ILE A 4 2.37 20.36 -7.93
C ILE A 4 2.47 19.69 -9.30
N HIS A 5 3.61 19.05 -9.56
CA HIS A 5 3.86 18.30 -10.78
C HIS A 5 3.74 16.81 -10.48
N LEU A 6 3.00 16.09 -11.33
CA LEU A 6 2.81 14.65 -11.25
C LEU A 6 3.39 14.03 -12.52
N ASP A 7 4.46 13.25 -12.36
CA ASP A 7 5.17 12.61 -13.46
C ASP A 7 5.27 11.10 -13.22
N ASP A 8 5.10 10.30 -14.27
CA ASP A 8 5.38 8.87 -14.24
C ASP A 8 6.92 8.64 -14.30
N PRO A 9 7.51 7.76 -13.48
CA PRO A 9 6.86 6.80 -12.57
C PRO A 9 6.61 7.29 -11.14
N ASP A 10 7.16 8.44 -10.75
CA ASP A 10 7.21 8.89 -9.35
C ASP A 10 5.84 9.23 -8.76
N CYS A 11 4.86 9.58 -9.61
CA CYS A 11 3.47 9.80 -9.23
C CYS A 11 2.88 8.63 -8.43
N PHE A 12 3.28 7.40 -8.76
CA PHE A 12 2.76 6.19 -8.12
C PHE A 12 3.70 5.57 -7.09
N ALA A 13 4.78 6.25 -6.71
CA ALA A 13 5.72 5.74 -5.72
C ALA A 13 5.16 5.76 -4.28
N ALA A 14 4.15 6.58 -4.01
CA ALA A 14 3.65 6.83 -2.65
C ALA A 14 2.45 5.95 -2.29
N TRP A 15 2.74 4.74 -1.79
CA TRP A 15 1.75 3.90 -1.11
C TRP A 15 1.73 4.18 0.39
N VAL A 16 0.54 4.31 0.97
CA VAL A 16 0.36 4.60 2.40
C VAL A 16 -0.82 3.84 2.97
N SER A 17 -0.84 3.67 4.29
CA SER A 17 -2.06 3.27 4.99
C SER A 17 -3.07 4.43 5.00
N ILE A 18 -4.35 4.08 4.91
CA ILE A 18 -5.43 5.07 5.06
C ILE A 18 -5.45 5.69 6.46
N LYS A 19 -5.16 4.90 7.49
CA LYS A 19 -5.04 5.41 8.87
C LYS A 19 -3.87 6.37 9.04
N GLU A 20 -2.69 6.03 8.51
CA GLU A 20 -1.52 6.91 8.51
C GLU A 20 -1.77 8.22 7.73
N ALA A 21 -2.52 8.14 6.63
CA ALA A 21 -2.91 9.29 5.84
C ALA A 21 -4.03 10.14 6.47
N GLY A 22 -4.65 9.68 7.56
CA GLY A 22 -5.79 10.36 8.19
C GLY A 22 -7.05 10.39 7.33
N LEU A 23 -7.21 9.46 6.39
CA LEU A 23 -8.28 9.43 5.39
C LEU A 23 -9.44 8.48 5.75
N GLY A 24 -9.33 7.72 6.84
CA GLY A 24 -10.33 6.73 7.23
C GLY A 24 -10.57 6.67 8.73
N PRO A 25 -11.59 5.92 9.17
CA PRO A 25 -11.91 5.77 10.57
C PRO A 25 -10.74 5.14 11.34
N THR A 26 -10.55 5.58 12.59
CA THR A 26 -9.52 5.03 13.48
C THR A 26 -9.74 3.54 13.75
N ASP A 27 -11.01 3.16 13.89
CA ASP A 27 -11.45 1.79 14.09
C ASP A 27 -12.02 1.23 12.78
N GLY A 28 -11.32 0.26 12.20
CA GLY A 28 -11.67 -0.29 10.89
C GLY A 28 -10.50 -0.94 10.16
N PRO A 29 -10.76 -1.51 8.97
CA PRO A 29 -9.72 -2.03 8.10
C PRO A 29 -8.75 -0.89 7.69
N ASP A 30 -7.48 -1.23 7.53
CA ASP A 30 -6.44 -0.30 7.12
C ASP A 30 -5.93 -0.62 5.71
N PRO A 31 -6.74 -0.37 4.66
CA PRO A 31 -6.32 -0.63 3.30
C PRO A 31 -5.17 0.29 2.92
N LYS A 32 -4.30 -0.22 2.05
CA LYS A 32 -3.20 0.56 1.49
C LYS A 32 -3.69 1.25 0.22
N VAL A 33 -3.40 2.53 0.09
CA VAL A 33 -3.78 3.35 -1.06
C VAL A 33 -2.59 4.05 -1.66
N ASN A 34 -2.72 4.45 -2.92
CA ASN A 34 -1.70 5.21 -3.63
C ASN A 34 -2.10 6.69 -3.72
N LEU A 35 -1.30 7.58 -3.14
CA LEU A 35 -1.65 9.00 -3.05
C LEU A 35 -1.77 9.67 -4.41
N GLY A 36 -0.85 9.39 -5.35
CA GLY A 36 -0.91 9.95 -6.70
C GLY A 36 -2.17 9.51 -7.43
N ALA A 37 -2.54 8.23 -7.31
CA ALA A 37 -3.79 7.73 -7.88
C ALA A 37 -5.03 8.42 -7.32
N LEU A 38 -5.09 8.62 -5.99
CA LEU A 38 -6.20 9.33 -5.36
C LEU A 38 -6.30 10.78 -5.85
N VAL A 39 -5.16 11.48 -5.96
CA VAL A 39 -5.12 12.84 -6.48
C VAL A 39 -5.60 12.90 -7.92
N LEU A 40 -5.13 12.03 -8.81
CA LEU A 40 -5.60 11.98 -10.21
C LEU A 40 -7.11 11.73 -10.30
N GLN A 41 -7.62 10.82 -9.48
CA GLN A 41 -9.05 10.51 -9.41
C GLN A 41 -9.88 11.72 -8.92
N ALA A 42 -9.36 12.51 -7.99
CA ALA A 42 -10.04 13.72 -7.51
C ALA A 42 -9.93 14.89 -8.51
N LEU A 43 -8.83 15.01 -9.25
CA LEU A 43 -8.65 16.06 -10.27
C LEU A 43 -9.54 15.88 -11.49
N LEU A 44 -9.93 14.63 -11.79
CA LEU A 44 -10.75 14.27 -12.94
C LEU A 44 -12.14 13.74 -12.51
N GLU A 45 -12.58 14.05 -11.29
CA GLU A 45 -13.84 13.56 -10.73
C GLU A 45 -15.08 14.02 -11.51
N ASN A 46 -14.99 15.12 -12.26
CA ASN A 46 -16.07 15.64 -13.10
C ASN A 46 -15.99 15.20 -14.57
N TRP A 47 -15.00 14.37 -14.94
CA TRP A 47 -14.84 13.89 -16.31
C TRP A 47 -15.71 12.64 -16.55
N PRO A 48 -16.70 12.66 -17.47
CA PRO A 48 -17.67 11.58 -17.63
C PRO A 48 -17.08 10.21 -17.94
N ALA A 49 -15.94 10.15 -18.63
CA ALA A 49 -15.24 8.89 -18.92
C ALA A 49 -14.83 8.11 -17.64
N THR A 50 -14.73 8.80 -16.50
CA THR A 50 -14.36 8.19 -15.21
C THR A 50 -15.54 7.49 -14.51
N TYR A 51 -16.77 7.69 -15.03
CA TYR A 51 -18.02 7.15 -14.49
C TYR A 51 -18.32 5.76 -15.08
N ALA A 52 -17.67 5.39 -16.19
CA ALA A 52 -18.01 4.22 -17.00
C ALA A 52 -17.86 2.86 -16.30
N ASN A 53 -17.22 2.79 -15.12
CA ASN A 53 -17.20 1.57 -14.29
C ASN A 53 -18.41 1.46 -13.34
N GLU A 54 -19.37 2.38 -13.40
CA GLU A 54 -20.61 2.34 -12.61
C GLU A 54 -21.81 1.71 -13.36
N GLU A 55 -21.63 1.27 -14.61
CA GLU A 55 -22.69 0.59 -15.38
C GLU A 55 -22.90 -0.86 -14.89
N GLU A 56 -23.91 -1.00 -14.03
CA GLU A 56 -24.84 -2.13 -13.79
C GLU A 56 -24.30 -3.57 -13.65
N PRO A 57 -24.45 -4.23 -12.48
CA PRO A 57 -24.42 -5.68 -12.45
C PRO A 57 -25.68 -6.21 -13.17
N GLU A 58 -25.52 -6.53 -14.45
CA GLU A 58 -26.49 -7.28 -15.23
C GLU A 58 -26.75 -8.63 -14.51
N ASN A 59 -27.90 -8.75 -13.85
CA ASN A 59 -28.46 -9.97 -13.24
C ASN A 59 -27.76 -10.57 -11.99
N GLY A 60 -27.74 -9.83 -10.86
CA GLY A 60 -27.48 -10.40 -9.52
C GLY A 60 -28.51 -9.93 -8.48
N PRO A 61 -28.88 -10.74 -7.47
CA PRO A 61 -29.89 -10.35 -6.50
C PRO A 61 -29.39 -9.15 -5.69
N VAL A 62 -30.20 -8.09 -5.73
CA VAL A 62 -30.01 -6.82 -5.02
C VAL A 62 -29.81 -7.08 -3.52
N ALA A 63 -28.61 -6.80 -3.01
CA ALA A 63 -28.38 -6.69 -1.58
C ALA A 63 -29.23 -5.53 -1.03
N PRO A 64 -29.82 -5.65 0.17
CA PRO A 64 -30.74 -4.65 0.68
C PRO A 64 -29.98 -3.37 1.00
N THR A 65 -30.36 -2.30 0.30
CA THR A 65 -29.94 -0.93 0.55
C THR A 65 -30.51 -0.46 1.89
N MET A 66 -29.65 -0.25 2.88
CA MET A 66 -30.02 0.58 4.02
C MET A 66 -29.75 2.05 3.69
N ASN A 67 -30.84 2.81 3.59
CA ASN A 67 -30.93 4.27 3.60
C ASN A 67 -30.24 5.07 2.48
N GLY A 68 -31.06 5.47 1.51
CA GLY A 68 -31.09 6.87 1.04
C GLY A 68 -29.90 7.40 0.24
N GLY A 69 -29.95 7.22 -1.09
CA GLY A 69 -29.72 8.32 -2.03
C GLY A 69 -28.29 8.82 -2.30
N ASP A 70 -27.23 8.21 -1.80
CA ASP A 70 -25.88 8.53 -2.27
C ASP A 70 -25.52 7.62 -3.45
N ARG A 71 -25.77 8.12 -4.68
CA ARG A 71 -25.00 7.69 -5.85
C ARG A 71 -23.53 7.80 -5.47
N GLN A 72 -22.78 6.71 -5.62
CA GLN A 72 -21.33 6.69 -5.44
C GLN A 72 -20.75 7.91 -6.17
N LYS A 73 -20.07 8.81 -5.46
CA LYS A 73 -19.55 10.02 -6.10
C LYS A 73 -18.51 9.58 -7.14
N PRO A 74 -18.57 10.09 -8.37
CA PRO A 74 -17.50 9.83 -9.32
C PRO A 74 -16.20 10.43 -8.76
N GLY A 75 -15.14 9.62 -8.75
CA GLY A 75 -13.85 10.01 -8.18
C GLY A 75 -13.27 8.95 -7.23
N ASN A 76 -12.63 9.39 -6.16
CA ASN A 76 -12.18 8.52 -5.07
C ASN A 76 -13.11 8.68 -3.84
N MET A 77 -13.05 7.73 -2.90
CA MET A 77 -13.97 7.69 -1.74
C MET A 77 -13.51 8.52 -0.54
N TYR A 78 -12.39 9.24 -0.64
CA TYR A 78 -11.70 9.83 0.51
C TYR A 78 -11.73 11.36 0.52
N PHE A 79 -11.49 12.00 -0.64
CA PHE A 79 -11.48 13.45 -0.75
C PHE A 79 -11.79 13.92 -2.17
N SER A 80 -12.28 15.14 -2.28
CA SER A 80 -12.42 15.89 -3.53
C SER A 80 -11.47 17.08 -3.56
N VAL A 81 -11.20 17.60 -4.76
CA VAL A 81 -10.39 18.81 -4.97
C VAL A 81 -11.33 19.97 -5.30
N PRO A 82 -11.08 21.21 -4.82
CA PRO A 82 -11.96 22.34 -5.15
C PRO A 82 -12.11 22.54 -6.66
N GLU A 83 -13.34 22.77 -7.12
CA GLU A 83 -13.66 22.89 -8.57
C GLU A 83 -12.86 23.97 -9.30
N HIS A 84 -12.46 25.03 -8.60
CA HIS A 84 -11.66 26.13 -9.15
C HIS A 84 -10.16 25.83 -9.22
N THR A 85 -9.73 24.62 -8.87
CA THR A 85 -8.33 24.19 -8.97
C THR A 85 -7.96 24.07 -10.44
N PRO A 86 -6.92 24.79 -10.92
CA PRO A 86 -6.46 24.67 -12.30
C PRO A 86 -5.64 23.38 -12.48
N VAL A 87 -5.96 22.61 -13.51
CA VAL A 87 -5.21 21.44 -13.98
C VAL A 87 -4.53 21.80 -15.30
N THR A 88 -3.30 21.33 -15.50
CA THR A 88 -2.54 21.59 -16.72
C THR A 88 -1.81 20.33 -17.15
N PHE A 89 -1.99 19.93 -18.40
CA PHE A 89 -1.20 18.90 -19.05
C PHE A 89 -0.15 19.54 -19.92
N GLY A 90 1.09 19.09 -19.79
CA GLY A 90 2.21 19.60 -20.56
C GLY A 90 3.20 18.50 -20.91
N GLU A 91 3.99 18.75 -21.94
CA GLU A 91 5.07 17.86 -22.36
C GLU A 91 6.34 18.12 -21.54
N VAL A 92 7.21 17.11 -21.50
CA VAL A 92 8.58 17.22 -20.97
C VAL A 92 9.36 18.20 -21.86
N GLY A 93 9.35 19.48 -21.48
CA GLY A 93 9.82 20.59 -22.31
C GLY A 93 9.05 21.90 -22.10
N GLY A 94 7.96 21.88 -21.33
CA GLY A 94 7.24 23.08 -20.89
C GLY A 94 6.15 23.55 -21.84
N ARG A 95 5.89 22.82 -22.93
CA ARG A 95 4.74 23.07 -23.80
C ARG A 95 3.45 22.63 -23.09
N THR A 96 2.53 23.57 -22.88
CA THR A 96 1.19 23.27 -22.39
C THR A 96 0.33 22.70 -23.52
N LEU A 97 -0.30 21.55 -23.26
CA LEU A 97 -1.24 20.89 -24.17
C LEU A 97 -2.68 21.26 -23.84
N LEU A 98 -3.04 21.22 -22.55
CA LEU A 98 -4.39 21.49 -22.08
C LEU A 98 -4.34 22.18 -20.71
N ARG A 99 -5.24 23.13 -20.48
CA ARG A 99 -5.47 23.75 -19.18
C ARG A 99 -6.97 23.93 -18.97
N PHE A 100 -7.47 23.45 -17.84
CA PHE A 100 -8.88 23.51 -17.47
C PHE A 100 -9.02 23.64 -15.94
N LEU A 101 -10.23 23.90 -15.45
CA LEU A 101 -10.55 23.83 -14.02
C LEU A 101 -11.16 22.47 -13.71
N VAL A 102 -10.94 21.92 -12.51
CA VAL A 102 -11.51 20.62 -12.11
C VAL A 102 -13.03 20.56 -12.33
N GLY A 103 -13.77 21.65 -12.06
CA GLY A 103 -15.21 21.73 -12.30
C GLY A 103 -15.63 21.74 -13.78
N ASP A 104 -14.70 22.02 -14.69
CA ASP A 104 -14.98 22.15 -16.13
C ASP A 104 -14.66 20.88 -16.92
N ALA A 105 -14.13 19.84 -16.27
CA ALA A 105 -13.67 18.60 -16.91
C ALA A 105 -14.76 17.84 -17.71
N GLY A 106 -16.04 18.06 -17.39
CA GLY A 106 -17.18 17.43 -18.07
C GLY A 106 -17.90 18.31 -19.08
N ARG A 107 -17.33 19.46 -19.47
CA ARG A 107 -17.88 20.30 -20.53
C ARG A 107 -17.44 19.75 -21.90
N ASP A 108 -18.29 19.89 -22.92
CA ASP A 108 -18.06 19.31 -24.25
C ASP A 108 -16.67 19.61 -24.85
N THR A 109 -16.15 20.83 -24.67
CA THR A 109 -14.85 21.23 -25.24
C THR A 109 -13.69 20.60 -24.47
N GLU A 110 -13.72 20.71 -23.14
CA GLU A 110 -12.72 20.16 -22.24
C GLU A 110 -12.69 18.63 -22.32
N GLU A 111 -13.86 17.98 -22.34
CA GLU A 111 -13.99 16.53 -22.46
C GLU A 111 -13.35 16.01 -23.76
N MET A 112 -13.65 16.65 -24.90
CA MET A 112 -13.03 16.30 -26.17
C MET A 112 -11.51 16.41 -26.11
N LEU A 113 -10.98 17.50 -25.54
CA LEU A 113 -9.54 17.70 -25.39
C LEU A 113 -8.90 16.73 -24.38
N LEU A 114 -9.60 16.36 -23.32
CA LEU A 114 -9.15 15.33 -22.37
C LEU A 114 -8.96 14.00 -23.10
N HIS A 115 -9.92 13.58 -23.92
CA HIS A 115 -9.79 12.35 -24.72
C HIS A 115 -8.59 12.36 -25.67
N GLU A 116 -8.22 13.51 -26.23
CA GLU A 116 -7.08 13.63 -27.16
C GLU A 116 -5.73 13.74 -26.45
N THR A 117 -5.69 14.33 -25.24
CA THR A 117 -4.44 14.71 -24.56
C THR A 117 -4.07 13.84 -23.37
N MET A 118 -4.96 12.98 -22.87
CA MET A 118 -4.73 12.15 -21.69
C MET A 118 -3.62 11.11 -21.92
N PRO A 119 -2.55 11.12 -21.10
CA PRO A 119 -1.56 10.05 -21.14
C PRO A 119 -2.14 8.71 -20.70
N SER A 120 -1.65 7.62 -21.30
CA SER A 120 -2.14 6.25 -21.01
C SER A 120 -2.03 5.87 -19.54
N TRP A 121 -0.95 6.27 -18.87
CA TRP A 121 -0.74 5.99 -17.44
C TRP A 121 -1.79 6.65 -16.53
N MET A 122 -2.38 7.78 -16.94
CA MET A 122 -3.51 8.38 -16.23
C MET A 122 -4.81 7.64 -16.54
N LEU A 123 -5.04 7.27 -17.81
CA LEU A 123 -6.22 6.49 -18.21
C LEU A 123 -6.32 5.17 -17.44
N ASP A 124 -5.19 4.46 -17.27
CA ASP A 124 -5.10 3.22 -16.51
C ASP A 124 -5.64 3.40 -15.09
N VAL A 125 -5.37 4.54 -14.46
CA VAL A 125 -5.73 4.78 -13.06
C VAL A 125 -7.12 5.38 -12.88
N VAL A 126 -7.48 6.36 -13.72
CA VAL A 126 -8.71 7.14 -13.55
C VAL A 126 -9.91 6.45 -14.21
N VAL A 127 -9.70 5.81 -15.37
CA VAL A 127 -10.76 5.10 -16.10
C VAL A 127 -10.70 3.60 -15.77
N ALA A 128 -9.57 2.94 -16.00
CA ALA A 128 -9.47 1.49 -15.82
C ALA A 128 -9.31 1.06 -14.35
N ARG A 129 -9.17 2.01 -13.41
CA ARG A 129 -9.00 1.77 -11.96
C ARG A 129 -7.85 0.79 -11.63
N ASN A 130 -6.84 0.75 -12.50
CA ASN A 130 -5.67 -0.10 -12.41
C ASN A 130 -4.46 0.69 -11.91
N VAL A 131 -4.25 0.69 -10.59
CA VAL A 131 -3.11 1.38 -9.96
C VAL A 131 -1.85 0.50 -10.01
N PRO A 132 -0.67 1.05 -10.39
CA PRO A 132 0.59 0.30 -10.41
C PRO A 132 0.91 -0.39 -9.09
N ARG A 133 1.39 -1.64 -9.14
CA ARG A 133 1.56 -2.48 -7.95
C ARG A 133 2.59 -1.95 -6.96
N LEU A 134 2.39 -2.28 -5.69
CA LEU A 134 3.32 -2.06 -4.58
C LEU A 134 4.75 -2.53 -4.91
N GLY A 135 5.71 -1.64 -4.64
CA GLY A 135 7.13 -1.93 -4.79
C GLY A 135 7.59 -3.05 -3.86
N LYS A 136 8.55 -3.85 -4.32
CA LYS A 136 9.21 -4.86 -3.49
C LYS A 136 10.66 -4.48 -3.23
N ILE A 137 11.09 -4.64 -1.98
CA ILE A 137 12.49 -4.45 -1.57
C ILE A 137 13.15 -5.83 -1.44
N PRO A 138 14.23 -6.11 -2.19
CA PRO A 138 15.08 -7.26 -1.92
C PRO A 138 15.94 -6.99 -0.69
N PHE A 139 16.06 -7.98 0.19
CA PHE A 139 16.89 -7.89 1.39
C PHE A 139 17.49 -9.25 1.77
N TYR A 140 18.58 -9.21 2.52
CA TYR A 140 19.19 -10.38 3.16
C TYR A 140 18.86 -10.38 4.65
N LEU A 141 18.64 -11.58 5.18
CA LEU A 141 18.43 -11.80 6.61
C LEU A 141 19.56 -12.69 7.14
N LEU A 142 20.37 -12.16 8.07
CA LEU A 142 21.60 -12.81 8.55
C LEU A 142 21.64 -12.83 10.09
N PRO A 143 22.26 -13.84 10.72
CA PRO A 143 22.50 -13.78 12.15
C PRO A 143 23.53 -12.68 12.46
N HIS A 144 23.29 -11.88 13.50
CA HIS A 144 24.27 -10.92 14.01
C HIS A 144 25.47 -11.66 14.62
N SER A 145 26.68 -11.08 14.55
CA SER A 145 27.90 -11.73 15.09
C SER A 145 27.82 -12.06 16.58
N SER A 146 27.03 -11.29 17.35
CA SER A 146 26.78 -11.54 18.78
C SER A 146 25.72 -12.61 19.07
N SER A 147 25.01 -13.11 18.05
CA SER A 147 23.88 -14.02 18.19
C SER A 147 24.31 -15.44 18.57
N GLY A 148 25.54 -15.85 18.25
CA GLY A 148 25.99 -17.24 18.43
C GLY A 148 25.27 -18.29 17.55
N VAL A 149 24.32 -17.86 16.71
CA VAL A 149 23.53 -18.72 15.81
C VAL A 149 24.34 -18.97 14.53
N LYS A 150 24.51 -20.24 14.16
CA LYS A 150 25.16 -20.61 12.89
C LYS A 150 24.28 -20.16 11.71
N PRO A 151 24.84 -19.53 10.66
CA PRO A 151 24.07 -19.13 9.49
C PRO A 151 23.50 -20.37 8.80
N LEU A 152 22.18 -20.55 8.87
CA LEU A 152 21.48 -21.68 8.27
C LEU A 152 21.46 -21.57 6.73
N ARG A 153 21.37 -20.35 6.19
CA ARG A 153 21.64 -19.99 4.79
C ARG A 153 21.54 -18.47 4.61
N ARG A 154 22.28 -17.92 3.64
CA ARG A 154 22.11 -16.51 3.20
C ARG A 154 20.99 -16.46 2.17
N ASP A 155 19.76 -16.40 2.63
CA ASP A 155 18.59 -16.29 1.74
C ASP A 155 18.37 -14.84 1.34
N ARG A 156 18.25 -14.60 0.02
CA ARG A 156 17.83 -13.32 -0.54
C ARG A 156 16.30 -13.31 -0.57
N LEU A 157 15.70 -12.56 0.35
CA LEU A 157 14.26 -12.41 0.48
C LEU A 157 13.79 -11.17 -0.28
N SER A 158 12.50 -11.12 -0.60
CA SER A 158 11.87 -9.95 -1.20
C SER A 158 10.46 -9.80 -0.63
N ALA A 159 10.16 -8.60 -0.15
CA ALA A 159 8.86 -8.27 0.44
C ALA A 159 8.39 -6.90 -0.02
N SER A 160 7.13 -6.55 0.27
CA SER A 160 6.63 -5.19 0.07
C SER A 160 7.50 -4.20 0.83
N ASP A 161 7.73 -3.05 0.22
CA ASP A 161 8.39 -1.90 0.82
C ASP A 161 7.70 -1.38 2.10
N MET A 162 6.38 -1.57 2.23
CA MET A 162 5.60 -1.27 3.43
C MET A 162 5.55 -2.42 4.46
N LEU A 163 6.31 -3.51 4.25
CA LEU A 163 6.37 -4.59 5.26
C LEU A 163 6.97 -4.02 6.55
N GLN A 164 6.25 -4.18 7.67
CA GLN A 164 6.73 -3.76 8.98
C GLN A 164 7.85 -4.66 9.49
N VAL A 165 8.79 -4.07 10.22
CA VAL A 165 9.90 -4.75 10.92
C VAL A 165 9.36 -5.83 11.86
N ARG A 166 8.25 -5.57 12.57
CA ARG A 166 7.51 -6.55 13.39
C ARG A 166 7.27 -7.87 12.66
N LYS A 167 6.81 -7.84 11.40
CA LYS A 167 6.56 -9.05 10.60
C LYS A 167 7.84 -9.81 10.25
N VAL A 168 8.97 -9.11 10.10
CA VAL A 168 10.28 -9.75 9.90
C VAL A 168 10.75 -10.41 11.20
N ILE A 169 10.52 -9.77 12.35
CA ILE A 169 10.81 -10.32 13.69
C ILE A 169 9.99 -11.61 13.93
N GLU A 170 8.68 -11.58 13.67
CA GLU A 170 7.80 -12.76 13.74
C GLU A 170 8.36 -13.91 12.88
N HIS A 171 8.78 -13.60 11.65
CA HIS A 171 9.35 -14.59 10.74
C HIS A 171 10.62 -15.24 11.28
N VAL A 172 11.52 -14.46 11.89
CA VAL A 172 12.74 -14.99 12.54
C VAL A 172 12.36 -15.87 13.72
N TYR A 173 11.46 -15.40 14.58
CA TYR A 173 11.04 -16.13 15.78
C TYR A 173 10.45 -17.50 15.45
N GLU A 174 9.57 -17.55 14.44
CA GLU A 174 8.90 -18.78 14.03
C GLU A 174 9.79 -19.73 13.25
N LYS A 175 10.41 -19.25 12.16
CA LYS A 175 11.10 -20.12 11.21
C LYS A 175 12.54 -20.41 11.56
N ILE A 176 13.21 -19.47 12.23
CA ILE A 176 14.64 -19.58 12.51
C ILE A 176 14.88 -20.06 13.94
N MET A 177 14.11 -19.56 14.91
CA MET A 177 14.27 -19.92 16.33
C MET A 177 13.34 -21.06 16.78
N GLY A 178 12.36 -21.45 15.95
CA GLY A 178 11.42 -22.52 16.27
C GLY A 178 10.50 -22.19 17.46
N GLY A 179 10.35 -20.91 17.80
CA GLY A 179 9.60 -20.44 18.97
C GLY A 179 8.07 -20.51 18.82
N GLY A 180 7.58 -20.86 17.63
CA GLY A 180 6.21 -21.31 17.40
C GLY A 180 6.20 -22.82 17.24
N ALA A 181 6.06 -23.57 18.33
CA ALA A 181 5.96 -25.01 18.24
C ALA A 181 4.68 -25.43 17.48
N GLY A 182 4.84 -26.05 16.31
CA GLY A 182 3.81 -26.83 15.62
C GLY A 182 3.14 -26.19 14.39
N SER A 183 3.81 -26.16 13.24
CA SER A 183 3.12 -26.25 11.95
C SER A 183 4.00 -26.99 10.97
N ASP A 184 3.84 -28.31 10.98
CA ASP A 184 4.44 -29.22 10.02
C ASP A 184 4.01 -28.84 8.60
N THR A 185 4.99 -28.80 7.72
CA THR A 185 4.74 -28.79 6.28
C THR A 185 4.34 -30.20 5.84
N SER A 186 3.04 -30.51 5.83
CA SER A 186 2.49 -31.57 4.97
C SER A 186 0.96 -31.54 4.91
N SER A 187 0.46 -31.33 3.70
CA SER A 187 -0.85 -31.70 3.15
C SER A 187 -1.65 -32.80 3.87
N GLN A 188 -2.93 -32.55 4.18
CA GLN A 188 -4.14 -33.29 3.72
C GLN A 188 -5.35 -33.08 4.67
N THR A 189 -6.49 -32.80 4.05
CA THR A 189 -7.90 -33.04 4.43
C THR A 189 -8.20 -33.69 5.79
N GLN A 190 -9.11 -33.11 6.59
CA GLN A 190 -10.51 -33.58 6.77
C GLN A 190 -11.19 -32.87 7.97
N ASP A 191 -12.49 -32.65 7.82
CA ASP A 191 -13.47 -32.01 8.71
C ASP A 191 -13.38 -32.33 10.20
N ARG A 192 -13.59 -31.31 11.06
CA ARG A 192 -14.45 -31.41 12.26
C ARG A 192 -15.09 -30.05 12.63
N ASN A 193 -16.43 -30.08 12.65
CA ASN A 193 -17.32 -29.10 13.29
C ASN A 193 -16.98 -28.94 14.79
N GLY A 194 -16.99 -27.69 15.25
CA GLY A 194 -16.99 -27.33 16.67
C GLY A 194 -17.02 -25.82 16.84
N GLU A 195 -18.19 -25.27 17.17
CA GLU A 195 -18.39 -23.88 17.60
C GLU A 195 -17.37 -23.48 18.67
N SER A 196 -16.62 -22.41 18.43
CA SER A 196 -15.84 -21.70 19.46
C SER A 196 -15.46 -20.30 18.99
N ASN A 197 -16.21 -19.32 19.49
CA ASN A 197 -15.78 -17.99 19.93
C ASN A 197 -14.49 -17.43 19.30
N CYS A 198 -14.60 -16.43 18.43
CA CYS A 198 -13.47 -15.74 17.80
C CYS A 198 -12.61 -14.96 18.81
N PRO A 199 -11.31 -15.26 18.98
CA PRO A 199 -10.33 -14.38 19.61
C PRO A 199 -9.22 -14.09 18.57
N GLY A 200 -9.60 -13.58 17.39
CA GLY A 200 -8.71 -13.52 16.23
C GLY A 200 -7.63 -12.43 16.32
N SER A 201 -7.94 -11.28 16.92
CA SER A 201 -6.98 -10.16 17.00
C SER A 201 -5.97 -10.32 18.14
N ASN A 202 -6.44 -10.72 19.32
CA ASN A 202 -5.59 -10.73 20.52
C ASN A 202 -4.48 -11.78 20.43
N ALA A 203 -4.73 -12.95 19.83
CA ALA A 203 -3.73 -14.01 19.75
C ALA A 203 -2.57 -13.66 18.79
N GLU A 204 -2.84 -12.94 17.70
CA GLU A 204 -1.81 -12.48 16.76
C GLU A 204 -0.97 -11.35 17.36
N ASP A 205 -1.62 -10.42 18.07
CA ASP A 205 -0.94 -9.33 18.77
C ASP A 205 -0.08 -9.85 19.93
N GLU A 206 -0.57 -10.82 20.71
CA GLU A 206 0.21 -11.49 21.76
C GLU A 206 1.41 -12.24 21.17
N ARG A 207 1.24 -12.93 20.04
CA ARG A 207 2.33 -13.64 19.37
C ARG A 207 3.41 -12.69 18.84
N SER A 208 2.99 -11.57 18.27
CA SER A 208 3.89 -10.52 17.80
C SER A 208 4.68 -9.93 18.97
N SER A 209 4.01 -9.70 20.10
CA SER A 209 4.64 -9.19 21.32
C SER A 209 5.69 -10.16 21.89
N ILE A 210 5.41 -11.47 21.88
CA ILE A 210 6.38 -12.50 22.30
C ILE A 210 7.59 -12.54 21.36
N ALA A 211 7.38 -12.38 20.05
CA ALA A 211 8.48 -12.35 19.09
C ALA A 211 9.36 -11.11 19.30
N GLU A 212 8.76 -9.95 19.54
CA GLU A 212 9.45 -8.70 19.85
C GLU A 212 10.29 -8.78 21.14
N GLU A 213 9.80 -9.47 22.17
CA GLU A 213 10.53 -9.66 23.43
C GLU A 213 11.71 -10.63 23.29
N LYS A 214 11.70 -11.50 22.27
CA LYS A 214 12.71 -12.56 22.10
C LYS A 214 13.72 -12.29 20.99
N VAL A 215 13.43 -11.40 20.05
CA VAL A 215 14.26 -11.16 18.86
C VAL A 215 14.43 -9.68 18.60
N GLU A 216 15.69 -9.27 18.48
CA GLU A 216 16.05 -7.95 17.95
C GLU A 216 16.43 -8.05 16.48
N LEU A 217 15.96 -7.08 15.69
CA LEU A 217 16.37 -6.86 14.32
C LEU A 217 17.24 -5.61 14.24
N LEU A 218 18.36 -5.70 13.53
CA LEU A 218 19.36 -4.67 13.40
C LEU A 218 19.66 -4.38 11.93
N CYS A 219 19.94 -3.13 11.61
CA CYS A 219 20.51 -2.72 10.33
C CYS A 219 21.69 -1.80 10.62
N GLN A 220 22.87 -2.11 10.08
CA GLN A 220 24.12 -1.37 10.36
C GLN A 220 24.40 -1.15 11.86
N ASP A 221 24.26 -2.21 12.65
CA ASP A 221 24.42 -2.20 14.13
C ASP A 221 23.44 -1.30 14.90
N GLN A 222 22.43 -0.73 14.23
CA GLN A 222 21.33 -0.01 14.86
C GLN A 222 20.12 -0.93 15.04
N VAL A 223 19.55 -0.96 16.24
CA VAL A 223 18.29 -1.68 16.55
C VAL A 223 17.13 -0.98 15.84
N LEU A 224 16.30 -1.76 15.17
CA LEU A 224 15.14 -1.28 14.42
C LEU A 224 13.88 -1.29 15.29
N GLU A 225 13.07 -0.25 15.19
CA GLU A 225 11.76 -0.18 15.84
C GLU A 225 10.75 -1.09 15.12
N PRO A 226 9.95 -1.92 15.85
CA PRO A 226 9.02 -2.86 15.22
C PRO A 226 7.95 -2.20 14.34
N SER A 227 7.60 -0.94 14.64
CA SER A 227 6.62 -0.14 13.89
C SER A 227 7.14 0.42 12.56
N MET A 228 8.47 0.43 12.34
CA MET A 228 9.06 0.88 11.08
C MET A 228 8.75 -0.08 9.93
N ASP A 229 8.71 0.44 8.71
CA ASP A 229 8.60 -0.36 7.48
C ASP A 229 9.95 -0.48 6.74
N LEU A 230 10.05 -1.45 5.82
CA LEU A 230 11.29 -1.72 5.09
C LEU A 230 11.77 -0.53 4.24
N ARG A 231 10.87 0.29 3.69
CA ARG A 231 11.23 1.52 2.96
C ARG A 231 11.90 2.53 3.88
N THR A 232 11.40 2.71 5.11
CA THR A 232 11.96 3.63 6.10
C THR A 232 13.36 3.16 6.50
N VAL A 233 13.52 1.86 6.75
CA VAL A 233 14.83 1.28 7.05
C VAL A 233 15.79 1.46 5.87
N ARG A 234 15.34 1.21 4.64
CA ARG A 234 16.17 1.38 3.43
C ARG A 234 16.57 2.84 3.19
N HIS A 235 15.70 3.80 3.49
CA HIS A 235 15.94 5.20 3.22
C HIS A 235 16.77 5.89 4.33
N PHE A 236 16.47 5.61 5.60
CA PHE A 236 17.06 6.34 6.72
C PHE A 236 18.21 5.61 7.41
N VAL A 237 18.18 4.27 7.45
CA VAL A 237 19.19 3.47 8.19
C VAL A 237 20.23 2.87 7.25
N TRP A 238 19.79 2.38 6.09
CA TRP A 238 20.68 1.75 5.12
C TRP A 238 21.45 2.78 4.29
N LYS A 239 22.78 2.73 4.39
CA LYS A 239 23.70 3.68 3.73
C LYS A 239 24.38 3.15 2.46
N SER A 240 24.03 1.93 2.02
CA SER A 240 24.65 1.29 0.85
C SER A 240 23.68 1.27 -0.33
N GLY A 241 24.22 1.31 -1.56
CA GLY A 241 23.44 1.15 -2.78
C GLY A 241 23.04 -0.30 -3.10
N ALA A 242 23.55 -1.28 -2.33
CA ALA A 242 23.21 -2.69 -2.48
C ALA A 242 21.86 -3.05 -1.85
N ASP A 243 21.44 -4.31 -2.01
CA ASP A 243 20.28 -4.87 -1.32
C ASP A 243 20.39 -4.67 0.19
N LEU A 244 19.26 -4.40 0.83
CA LEU A 244 19.16 -4.18 2.28
C LEU A 244 19.67 -5.42 3.03
N VAL A 245 20.44 -5.22 4.11
CA VAL A 245 20.91 -6.34 4.95
C VAL A 245 20.43 -6.13 6.38
N LEU A 246 19.61 -7.08 6.84
CA LEU A 246 19.05 -7.11 8.19
C LEU A 246 19.74 -8.21 8.98
N HIS A 247 20.16 -7.88 10.20
CA HIS A 247 20.77 -8.81 11.14
C HIS A 247 19.79 -9.12 12.26
N TYR A 248 19.63 -10.37 12.64
CA TYR A 248 18.81 -10.76 13.79
C TYR A 248 19.67 -11.32 14.92
N ARG A 249 19.24 -11.11 16.16
CA ARG A 249 19.81 -11.77 17.35
C ARG A 249 18.74 -12.04 18.41
N PRO A 250 18.86 -13.12 19.19
CA PRO A 250 17.98 -13.34 20.33
C PRO A 250 18.29 -12.34 21.44
N ILE A 251 17.24 -11.86 22.11
CA ILE A 251 17.35 -11.14 23.38
C ILE A 251 17.65 -12.18 24.47
N LYS A 252 18.59 -11.87 25.36
CA LYS A 252 19.00 -12.74 26.48
C LYS A 252 18.29 -12.37 27.76
#